data_AF-A0A529FHV4-F1
#
_entry.id   AF-A0A529FHV4-F1
#
_cell.length_a   1.000
_cell.length_b   1.000
_cell.length_c   1.000
_cell.angle_alpha   90.00
_cell.angle_beta   90.00
_cell.angle_gamma   90.00
#
_symmetry.space_group_name_H-M   'P 1'
#
loop_
_entity.id
_entity.type
_entity.pdbx_description
1 polymer ?
#
loop_
_entity_poly.entity_id
_entity_poly.type
_entity_poly.pdbx_seq_one_letter_code
_entity_poly.pdbx_strand_id
1 'polypeptide(L)'
;TELRTHDEMIPEKTVFDDLKSPKYDQDLLEIAGLLIDKKVTKFDPSKFEDTYEDALVAMIDAKRKGKKPPKPAPRPKENVVDLASVLRKSLAKEGIKAGPKSKVTRKSA
;
A
#
# COMPACT_ATOMS: atom_id res chain seq x y z
N THR A 1 -24.50 14.97 -4.28
CA THR A 1 -23.27 15.69 -4.66
C THR A 1 -23.23 16.97 -3.88
N GLU A 2 -22.69 16.94 -2.66
CA GLU A 2 -22.51 18.14 -1.85
C GLU A 2 -21.09 18.66 -2.02
N LEU A 3 -20.96 19.97 -2.15
CA LEU A 3 -19.67 20.67 -2.17
C LEU A 3 -19.22 20.87 -0.73
N ARG A 4 -17.94 20.60 -0.46
CA ARG A 4 -17.33 20.82 0.86
C ARG A 4 -17.24 22.32 1.13
N THR A 5 -17.59 22.73 2.34
CA THR A 5 -17.50 24.12 2.79
C THR A 5 -16.04 24.48 3.09
N HIS A 6 -15.73 25.78 3.10
CA HIS A 6 -14.39 26.29 3.36
C HIS A 6 -13.78 25.74 4.66
N ASP A 7 -14.57 25.62 5.72
CA ASP A 7 -14.08 25.17 7.03
C ASP A 7 -13.79 23.65 7.09
N GLU A 8 -14.31 22.86 6.14
CA GLU A 8 -13.98 21.44 5.98
C GLU A 8 -12.73 21.23 5.10
N MET A 9 -12.25 22.28 4.43
CA MET A 9 -11.07 22.20 3.56
C MET A 9 -9.80 22.34 4.39
N ILE A 10 -8.98 21.29 4.36
CA ILE A 10 -7.65 21.32 5.00
C ILE A 10 -6.66 21.93 3.99
N PRO A 11 -5.94 23.01 4.36
CA PRO A 11 -4.93 23.62 3.49
C PRO A 11 -3.81 22.63 3.16
N GLU A 12 -3.31 22.67 1.91
CA GLU A 12 -2.23 21.78 1.46
C GLU A 12 -1.00 21.83 2.38
N LYS A 13 -0.65 23.02 2.85
CA LYS A 13 0.52 23.28 3.70
C LYS A 13 0.42 22.51 5.01
N THR A 14 -0.75 22.50 5.63
CA THR A 14 -1.00 21.74 6.86
C THR A 14 -0.78 20.24 6.68
N VAL A 15 -1.03 19.69 5.49
CA VAL A 15 -0.87 18.25 5.21
C VAL A 15 0.54 17.91 4.72
N PHE A 16 1.17 18.82 3.96
CA PHE A 16 2.37 18.52 3.20
C PHE A 16 3.62 19.31 3.62
N ASP A 17 3.55 20.21 4.61
CA ASP A 17 4.70 21.01 5.05
C ASP A 17 5.89 20.14 5.49
N ASP A 18 5.62 18.96 6.07
CA ASP A 18 6.66 18.02 6.50
C ASP A 18 7.18 17.11 5.37
N LEU A 19 6.57 17.15 4.18
CA LEU A 19 7.01 16.35 3.05
C LEU A 19 8.24 16.96 2.38
N LYS A 20 9.40 16.36 2.65
CA LYS A 20 10.59 16.57 1.81
C LYS A 20 10.29 16.04 0.41
N SER A 21 10.72 16.77 -0.63
CA SER A 21 10.70 16.30 -2.01
C SER A 21 12.02 15.59 -2.35
N PRO A 22 12.15 14.26 -2.10
CA PRO A 22 13.37 13.54 -2.46
C PRO A 22 13.52 13.47 -3.97
N LYS A 23 14.78 13.38 -4.44
CA LYS A 23 15.05 12.96 -5.81
C LYS A 23 14.64 11.49 -5.95
N TYR A 24 13.71 11.22 -6.86
CA TYR A 24 13.28 9.87 -7.19
C TYR A 24 14.23 9.24 -8.22
N ASP A 25 14.44 7.92 -8.11
CA ASP A 25 15.15 7.14 -9.13
C ASP A 25 14.23 6.97 -10.35
N GLN A 26 14.70 7.41 -11.52
CA GLN A 26 13.93 7.37 -12.77
C GLN A 26 13.57 5.94 -13.17
N ASP A 27 14.45 4.98 -12.93
CA ASP A 27 14.20 3.56 -13.24
C ASP A 27 13.05 3.00 -12.38
N LEU A 28 12.95 3.44 -11.12
CA LEU A 28 11.86 3.03 -10.24
C LEU A 28 10.53 3.66 -10.62
N LEU A 29 10.56 4.90 -11.11
CA LEU A 29 9.36 5.60 -11.58
C LEU A 29 8.77 4.92 -12.82
N GLU A 30 9.63 4.52 -13.77
CA GLU A 30 9.21 3.77 -14.96
C GLU A 30 8.59 2.42 -14.59
N ILE A 31 9.21 1.68 -13.67
CA ILE A 31 8.67 0.42 -13.15
C ILE A 31 7.31 0.64 -12.47
N ALA A 32 7.16 1.69 -11.67
CA ALA A 32 5.90 2.03 -11.02
C ALA A 32 4.79 2.32 -12.06
N GLY A 33 5.11 3.04 -13.13
CA GLY A 33 4.20 3.28 -14.25
C GLY A 33 3.72 1.98 -14.90
N LEU A 34 4.64 1.09 -15.26
CA LEU A 34 4.31 -0.22 -15.85
C LEU A 34 3.42 -1.09 -14.93
N LEU A 35 3.65 -1.01 -13.62
CA LEU A 35 2.82 -1.71 -12.64
C LEU A 35 1.40 -1.17 -12.60
N ILE A 36 1.26 0.15 -12.58
CA ILE A 36 -0.04 0.81 -12.62
C ILE A 36 -0.78 0.34 -13.87
N ASP A 37 -0.17 0.47 -15.05
CA ASP A 37 -0.77 0.07 -16.34
C ASP A 37 -1.20 -1.40 -16.36
N LYS A 38 -0.36 -2.30 -15.84
CA LYS A 38 -0.67 -3.75 -15.79
C LYS A 38 -1.75 -4.08 -14.76
N LYS A 39 -1.86 -3.32 -13.67
CA LYS A 39 -2.81 -3.55 -12.56
C LYS A 39 -4.04 -2.67 -12.64
N VAL A 40 -4.21 -1.88 -13.71
CA VAL A 40 -5.45 -1.15 -13.97
C VAL A 40 -6.59 -2.15 -14.04
N THR A 41 -7.60 -1.94 -13.20
CA THR A 41 -8.84 -2.71 -13.21
C THR A 41 -10.01 -1.76 -13.01
N LYS A 42 -11.22 -2.23 -13.32
CA LYS A 42 -12.43 -1.47 -12.99
C LYS A 42 -12.64 -1.50 -11.48
N PHE A 43 -12.84 -0.33 -10.90
CA PHE A 43 -13.26 -0.22 -9.51
C PHE A 43 -14.66 -0.83 -9.34
N ASP A 44 -14.75 -1.83 -8.46
CA ASP A 44 -16.01 -2.47 -8.08
C ASP A 44 -16.19 -2.28 -6.57
N PRO A 45 -17.11 -1.39 -6.14
CA PRO A 45 -17.31 -1.09 -4.72
C PRO A 45 -17.81 -2.30 -3.94
N SER A 46 -18.46 -3.27 -4.61
CA SER A 46 -19.01 -4.47 -3.98
C SER A 46 -17.93 -5.43 -3.47
N LYS A 47 -16.67 -5.24 -3.88
CA LYS A 47 -15.53 -6.04 -3.42
C LYS A 47 -14.89 -5.51 -2.14
N PHE A 48 -15.33 -4.35 -1.66
CA PHE A 48 -14.83 -3.77 -0.42
C PHE A 48 -15.75 -4.17 0.72
N GLU A 49 -15.18 -4.85 1.71
CA GLU A 49 -15.88 -5.32 2.90
C GLU A 49 -15.53 -4.41 4.09
N ASP A 50 -16.51 -4.09 4.94
CA ASP A 50 -16.27 -3.41 6.21
C ASP A 50 -15.75 -4.41 7.23
N THR A 51 -14.44 -4.64 7.16
CA THR A 51 -13.74 -5.56 8.09
C THR A 51 -13.92 -5.18 9.56
N TYR A 52 -14.25 -3.92 9.87
CA TYR A 52 -14.48 -3.46 11.23
C TYR A 52 -15.87 -3.89 11.71
N GLU A 53 -16.91 -3.63 10.90
CA GLU A 53 -18.27 -4.05 11.19
C GLU A 53 -18.37 -5.58 11.31
N ASP A 54 -17.76 -6.31 10.39
CA ASP A 54 -17.71 -7.78 10.41
C ASP A 54 -17.06 -8.31 11.69
N ALA A 55 -15.93 -7.73 12.09
CA ALA A 55 -15.23 -8.10 13.31
C ALA A 55 -16.07 -7.79 14.57
N LEU A 56 -16.81 -6.68 14.56
CA LEU A 56 -17.69 -6.28 15.65
C LEU A 56 -18.86 -7.25 15.80
N VAL A 57 -19.52 -7.60 14.70
CA VAL A 57 -20.62 -8.60 14.69
C VAL A 57 -20.11 -9.95 15.18
N ALA A 58 -18.96 -10.41 14.70
CA ALA A 58 -18.35 -11.66 15.14
C ALA A 58 -18.03 -11.65 16.65
N MET A 59 -17.58 -10.52 17.19
CA MET A 59 -17.34 -10.34 18.63
C MET A 59 -18.64 -10.40 19.44
N ILE A 60 -19.70 -9.74 18.99
CA ILE A 60 -21.01 -9.76 19.64
C ILE A 60 -21.57 -11.19 19.70
N ASP A 61 -21.49 -11.92 18.59
CA ASP A 61 -21.97 -13.30 18.51
C ASP A 61 -21.15 -14.27 19.37
N ALA A 62 -19.83 -14.09 19.44
CA ALA A 62 -18.98 -14.86 20.34
C ALA A 62 -19.40 -14.64 21.80
N LYS A 63 -19.65 -13.38 22.19
CA LYS A 63 -20.11 -13.01 23.52
C LYS A 63 -21.49 -13.61 23.85
N ARG A 64 -22.45 -13.56 22.92
CA ARG A 64 -23.78 -14.19 23.06
C ARG A 64 -23.69 -15.69 23.26
N LYS A 65 -22.76 -16.36 22.58
CA LYS A 65 -22.53 -17.82 22.66
C LYS A 65 -21.67 -18.23 23.86
N GLY A 66 -21.30 -17.29 24.76
CA GLY A 66 -20.42 -17.56 25.90
C GLY A 66 -18.99 -17.93 25.53
N LYS A 67 -18.58 -17.67 24.28
CA LYS A 67 -17.25 -17.97 23.76
C LYS A 67 -16.34 -16.74 23.92
N LYS A 68 -15.03 -17.00 23.99
CA LYS A 68 -14.02 -15.91 24.00
C LYS A 68 -14.10 -15.12 22.69
N PRO A 69 -13.88 -13.79 22.71
CA PRO A 69 -13.90 -12.97 21.51
C PRO A 69 -12.82 -13.40 20.50
N PRO A 70 -13.03 -13.13 19.21
CA PRO A 70 -12.06 -13.46 18.16
C PRO A 70 -10.71 -12.79 18.45
N LYS A 71 -9.61 -13.52 18.18
CA LYS A 71 -8.25 -12.99 18.38
C LYS A 71 -7.91 -12.00 17.27
N PRO A 72 -7.17 -10.92 17.59
CA PRO A 72 -6.62 -10.04 16.56
C PRO A 72 -5.74 -10.81 15.58
N ALA A 73 -5.80 -10.44 14.30
CA ALA A 73 -4.86 -10.95 13.31
C ALA A 73 -3.42 -10.56 13.70
N PRO A 74 -2.44 -11.47 13.56
CA PRO A 74 -1.05 -11.14 13.81
C PRO A 74 -0.59 -10.05 12.84
N ARG A 75 0.22 -9.10 13.34
CA ARG A 75 0.82 -8.07 12.50
C ARG A 75 1.66 -8.74 11.40
N PRO A 76 1.55 -8.32 10.13
CA PRO A 76 2.40 -8.84 9.07
C PRO A 76 3.87 -8.59 9.41
N LYS A 77 4.74 -9.56 9.16
CA LYS A 77 6.18 -9.45 9.42
C LYS A 77 6.80 -8.48 8.43
N GLU A 78 7.40 -7.40 8.91
CA GLU A 78 8.15 -6.43 8.12
C GLU A 78 9.53 -6.98 7.72
N ASN A 79 9.57 -7.94 6.79
CA ASN A 79 10.83 -8.43 6.23
C ASN A 79 11.05 -7.83 4.85
N VAL A 80 11.37 -6.54 4.84
CA VAL A 80 11.48 -5.81 3.58
C VAL A 80 12.70 -4.89 3.57
N VAL A 81 13.89 -5.49 3.49
CA VAL A 81 15.17 -4.77 3.46
C VAL A 81 15.49 -4.22 2.06
N ASP A 82 14.83 -4.73 1.00
CA ASP A 82 15.09 -4.29 -0.38
C ASP A 82 13.88 -4.53 -1.32
N LEU A 83 12.86 -3.67 -1.20
CA LEU A 83 11.67 -3.67 -2.05
C LEU A 83 12.03 -3.62 -3.54
N ALA A 84 13.01 -2.79 -3.90
CA ALA A 84 13.38 -2.56 -5.28
C ALA A 84 13.96 -3.82 -5.92
N SER A 85 14.86 -4.54 -5.25
CA SER A 85 15.42 -5.77 -5.82
C SER A 85 14.46 -6.94 -5.79
N VAL A 86 13.59 -7.04 -4.77
CA VAL A 86 12.53 -8.06 -4.71
C VAL A 86 11.53 -7.82 -5.84
N LEU A 87 11.13 -6.57 -6.08
CA LEU A 87 10.24 -6.21 -7.17
C LEU A 87 10.87 -6.50 -8.53
N ARG A 88 12.12 -6.06 -8.77
CA ARG A 88 12.86 -6.36 -10.01
C ARG A 88 12.99 -7.86 -10.25
N LYS A 89 13.25 -8.67 -9.21
CA LYS A 89 13.29 -10.14 -9.31
C LYS A 89 11.92 -10.73 -9.60
N SER A 90 10.84 -10.21 -9.01
CA SER A 90 9.48 -10.67 -9.26
C SER A 90 9.02 -10.35 -10.68
N LEU A 91 9.33 -9.14 -11.19
CA LEU A 91 9.01 -8.71 -12.55
C LEU A 91 9.76 -9.53 -13.60
N ALA A 92 11.04 -9.86 -13.35
CA ALA A 92 11.80 -10.75 -14.21
C ALA A 92 11.20 -12.16 -14.30
N LYS A 93 10.56 -12.66 -13.22
CA LYS A 93 9.83 -13.94 -13.24
C LYS A 93 8.50 -13.85 -14.00
N GLU A 94 7.87 -12.68 -14.06
CA GLU A 94 6.64 -12.42 -14.83
C GLU A 94 6.91 -12.05 -16.30
N GLY A 95 8.16 -12.13 -16.78
CA GLY A 95 8.53 -11.86 -18.17
C GLY A 95 8.70 -10.37 -18.52
N ILE A 96 8.67 -9.47 -17.53
CA ILE A 96 8.87 -8.03 -17.73
C ILE A 96 10.36 -7.73 -17.64
N LYS A 97 10.97 -7.32 -18.77
CA LYS A 97 12.39 -6.95 -18.85
C LYS A 97 12.54 -5.46 -18.51
N ALA A 98 13.02 -5.15 -17.30
CA ALA A 98 13.54 -3.82 -16.99
C ALA A 98 14.92 -3.63 -17.66
N GLY A 99 15.22 -2.40 -18.10
CA GLY A 99 16.46 -2.01 -18.77
C GLY A 99 17.75 -2.28 -17.97
N PRO A 100 18.94 -2.04 -18.57
CA PRO A 100 20.21 -2.56 -18.08
C PRO A 100 20.57 -2.07 -16.67
N LYS A 101 21.20 -2.95 -15.89
CA LYS A 101 21.57 -2.75 -14.48
C LYS A 101 22.53 -1.56 -14.30
N SER A 102 22.07 -0.46 -13.71
CA SER A 102 22.97 0.45 -13.02
C SER A 102 23.52 -0.25 -11.76
N LYS A 103 24.85 -0.43 -11.71
CA LYS A 103 25.57 -1.00 -10.57
C LYS A 103 25.47 -0.02 -9.39
N VAL A 104 24.56 -0.30 -8.45
CA VAL A 104 24.64 0.31 -7.11
C VAL A 104 25.86 -0.29 -6.42
N THR A 105 26.96 0.46 -6.38
CA THR A 105 28.14 0.16 -5.56
C THR A 105 27.73 0.20 -4.09
N ARG A 106 27.79 -0.95 -3.42
CA ARG A 106 27.68 -1.04 -1.96
C ARG A 106 28.82 -0.24 -1.33
N LYS A 107 28.51 0.85 -0.63
CA LYS A 107 29.44 1.45 0.33
C LYS A 107 29.08 0.92 1.71
N SER A 108 29.95 0.08 2.24
CA SER A 108 29.97 -0.34 3.63
C SER A 108 30.32 0.84 4.53
N ALA A 109 29.46 1.12 5.52
CA ALA A 109 29.78 1.71 6.81
C ALA A 109 28.66 1.33 7.78
#